data_AF-A0A1F3PQ89-F1
#
_entry.id   AF-A0A1F3PQ89-F1
#
_cell.length_a   1.000
_cell.length_b   1.000
_cell.length_c   1.000
_cell.angle_alpha   90.00
_cell.angle_beta   90.00
_cell.angle_gamma   90.00
#
_symmetry.space_group_name_H-M   'P 1'
#
loop_
_entity.id
_entity.type
_entity.pdbx_description
1 polymer ?
#
loop_
_entity_poly.entity_id
_entity_poly.type
_entity_poly.pdbx_seq_one_letter_code
_entity_poly.pdbx_strand_id
1 'polypeptide(L)'
;MKILGTLLIGMFVLLAVVSCDNKEADKKNNQKDTTDTLGDKAIYEDNVLVSVFTEYNKLPYNADSAFITKVSEDEKFQSLSSAEVEMLFKSYKEMNITMGAEYDISNFFKIDSLKTSGKYEEYVESLDIGMMKESVARAAHRIKIDENTELLTWYLTYSTYEACPYASGTMMFATIMYYGQFGECIVLADQMGAGDPPSTMSRSLVGKINQNGKIELNLVQENGDEDENGPITEITKKSCVFQLNEGVLDVVSEKKQ
;
A
#
# COMPACT_ATOMS: atom_id res chain seq x y z
N MET A 1 79.60 14.81 -4.68
CA MET A 1 79.78 16.27 -4.70
C MET A 1 78.65 16.89 -3.89
N LYS A 2 79.00 17.52 -2.74
CA LYS A 2 78.23 18.43 -1.86
C LYS A 2 76.79 17.99 -1.49
N ILE A 3 76.55 17.39 -0.32
CA ILE A 3 76.45 18.00 1.04
C ILE A 3 75.41 19.13 1.10
N LEU A 4 74.32 18.90 1.84
CA LEU A 4 73.66 19.75 2.85
C LEU A 4 72.31 19.07 3.19
N GLY A 5 71.82 18.98 4.41
CA GLY A 5 72.25 19.51 5.68
C GLY A 5 71.32 18.98 6.77
N THR A 6 71.92 18.60 7.88
CA THR A 6 71.37 18.07 9.13
C THR A 6 70.62 19.14 9.93
N LEU A 7 69.51 18.78 10.60
CA LEU A 7 69.15 19.32 11.93
C LEU A 7 68.10 18.37 12.57
N LEU A 8 68.44 17.47 13.50
CA LEU A 8 68.71 17.57 14.95
C LEU A 8 67.45 17.57 15.87
N ILE A 9 67.32 16.46 16.61
CA ILE A 9 66.92 16.28 18.02
C ILE A 9 65.46 16.50 18.45
N GLY A 10 64.91 15.47 19.10
CA GLY A 10 63.73 15.54 19.96
C GLY A 10 63.32 14.20 20.55
N MET A 11 64.20 13.59 21.36
CA MET A 11 63.90 12.43 22.21
C MET A 11 63.05 12.88 23.40
N PHE A 12 61.85 12.32 23.59
CA PHE A 12 61.27 12.16 24.92
C PHE A 12 60.41 10.90 25.00
N VAL A 13 60.90 9.98 25.81
CA VAL A 13 60.21 8.78 26.28
C VAL A 13 59.28 9.19 27.41
N LEU A 14 58.01 8.76 27.35
CA LEU A 14 57.21 8.54 28.56
C LEU A 14 56.24 7.38 28.31
N LEU A 15 56.72 6.20 28.70
CA LEU A 15 55.92 5.03 29.03
C LEU A 15 55.14 5.35 30.31
N ALA A 16 53.83 5.47 30.21
CA ALA A 16 52.94 5.37 31.36
C ALA A 16 52.39 3.94 31.40
N VAL A 17 52.93 3.16 32.34
CA VAL A 17 52.42 1.87 32.77
C VAL A 17 51.34 2.16 33.81
N VAL A 18 50.09 1.82 33.51
CA VAL A 18 49.01 1.69 34.50
C VAL A 18 48.36 0.34 34.23
N SER A 19 48.88 -0.71 34.87
CA SER A 19 48.32 -1.30 36.10
C SER A 19 46.88 -1.73 35.91
N CYS A 20 46.72 -3.02 35.61
CA CYS A 20 45.47 -3.75 35.79
C CYS A 20 45.01 -3.60 37.24
N ASP A 21 43.82 -3.05 37.43
CA ASP A 21 43.07 -3.24 38.66
C ASP A 21 41.76 -3.93 38.29
N ASN A 22 41.66 -5.18 38.75
CA ASN A 22 40.49 -6.04 38.64
C ASN A 22 39.36 -5.44 39.48
N LYS A 23 38.30 -4.95 38.83
CA LYS A 23 36.99 -4.79 39.47
C LYS A 23 35.88 -5.25 38.51
N GLU A 24 35.28 -6.34 38.95
CA GLU A 24 33.93 -6.87 38.71
C GLU A 24 33.13 -6.32 37.51
N ALA A 25 32.80 -7.25 36.61
CA ALA A 25 31.91 -7.05 35.50
C ALA A 25 30.45 -6.90 35.97
N ASP A 26 30.02 -5.65 36.15
CA ASP A 26 28.60 -5.31 36.12
C ASP A 26 28.16 -5.18 34.65
N LYS A 27 27.37 -6.16 34.19
CA LYS A 27 26.61 -6.09 32.94
C LYS A 27 25.61 -4.93 33.02
N LYS A 28 25.95 -3.78 32.42
CA LYS A 28 24.94 -2.81 31.99
C LYS A 28 24.58 -3.08 30.53
N ASN A 29 23.40 -3.66 30.36
CA ASN A 29 22.63 -3.67 29.12
C ASN A 29 22.51 -2.24 28.60
N ASN A 30 23.14 -1.92 27.47
CA ASN A 30 22.73 -0.79 26.64
C ASN A 30 21.49 -1.22 25.84
N GLN A 31 20.36 -1.27 26.52
CA GLN A 31 19.06 -1.21 25.88
C GLN A 31 18.83 0.26 25.54
N LYS A 32 19.02 0.61 24.26
CA LYS A 32 18.63 1.91 23.74
C LYS A 32 17.11 1.94 23.73
N ASP A 33 16.58 2.41 24.84
CA ASP A 33 15.16 2.69 25.06
C ASP A 33 14.80 3.89 24.17
N THR A 34 14.35 3.61 22.95
CA THR A 34 13.57 4.55 22.15
C THR A 34 12.11 4.33 22.46
N THR A 35 11.73 4.65 23.70
CA THR A 35 10.36 5.05 24.00
C THR A 35 10.21 6.47 23.50
N ASP A 36 9.98 6.59 22.19
CA ASP A 36 9.42 7.81 21.60
C ASP A 36 7.95 7.82 22.04
N THR A 37 7.70 8.47 23.16
CA THR A 37 6.36 8.74 23.65
C THR A 37 5.64 9.56 22.58
N LEU A 38 4.75 8.90 21.82
CA LEU A 38 3.61 9.48 21.10
C LEU A 38 2.72 10.19 22.13
N GLY A 39 3.20 11.34 22.57
CA GLY A 39 2.66 12.14 23.65
C GLY A 39 2.69 13.58 23.24
N ASP A 40 2.00 13.90 22.15
CA ASP A 40 1.39 15.21 21.97
C ASP A 40 0.15 15.00 21.11
N LYS A 41 -1.00 15.52 21.60
CA LYS A 41 -2.25 15.60 20.86
C LYS A 41 -1.98 16.36 19.58
N ALA A 42 -1.79 15.64 18.47
CA ALA A 42 -1.75 16.23 17.15
C ALA A 42 -3.09 16.95 16.94
N ILE A 43 -2.99 18.27 16.84
CA ILE A 43 -4.05 19.12 16.31
C ILE A 43 -4.34 18.56 14.93
N TYR A 44 -5.62 18.27 14.64
CA TYR A 44 -6.08 17.95 13.28
C TYR A 44 -5.70 19.14 12.39
N GLU A 45 -4.52 19.09 11.78
CA GLU A 45 -4.24 19.95 10.65
C GLU A 45 -5.30 19.60 9.61
N ASP A 46 -5.96 20.64 9.12
CA ASP A 46 -7.01 20.58 8.12
C ASP A 46 -6.42 19.98 6.84
N ASN A 47 -6.36 18.66 6.81
CA ASN A 47 -5.70 17.94 5.75
C ASN A 47 -6.66 17.97 4.56
N VAL A 48 -6.34 18.83 3.59
CA VAL A 48 -7.15 19.05 2.39
C VAL A 48 -7.56 17.73 1.73
N LEU A 49 -6.69 16.71 1.76
CA LEU A 49 -6.99 15.38 1.25
C LEU A 49 -8.11 14.66 2.04
N VAL A 50 -8.18 14.80 3.36
CA VAL A 50 -9.27 14.19 4.15
C VAL A 50 -10.63 14.79 3.79
N SER A 51 -10.66 16.06 3.37
CA SER A 51 -11.90 16.74 2.97
C SER A 51 -12.52 16.18 1.69
N VAL A 52 -11.75 15.50 0.82
CA VAL A 52 -12.28 14.88 -0.40
C VAL A 52 -13.06 13.60 -0.13
N PHE A 53 -12.92 13.00 1.05
CA PHE A 53 -13.70 11.84 1.46
C PHE A 53 -14.99 12.31 2.16
N THR A 54 -15.98 12.70 1.36
CA THR A 54 -17.24 13.28 1.87
C THR A 54 -18.21 12.24 2.42
N GLU A 55 -18.10 11.00 1.97
CA GLU A 55 -19.04 9.93 2.31
C GLU A 55 -18.59 9.16 3.55
N TYR A 56 -19.49 8.98 4.50
CA TYR A 56 -19.23 8.20 5.72
C TYR A 56 -19.92 6.84 5.64
N ASN A 57 -19.21 5.80 6.05
CA ASN A 57 -19.77 4.47 6.23
C ASN A 57 -19.69 3.99 7.67
N LYS A 58 -20.65 3.15 8.05
CA LYS A 58 -20.76 2.56 9.39
C LYS A 58 -20.16 1.17 9.41
N LEU A 59 -19.68 0.76 10.59
CA LEU A 59 -19.27 -0.61 10.86
C LEU A 59 -20.49 -1.50 11.23
N PRO A 60 -20.48 -2.80 10.85
CA PRO A 60 -19.46 -3.46 10.03
C PRO A 60 -19.53 -2.99 8.57
N TYR A 61 -18.37 -2.89 7.94
CA TYR A 61 -18.23 -2.50 6.55
C TYR A 61 -17.85 -3.72 5.71
N ASN A 62 -18.58 -3.98 4.62
CA ASN A 62 -18.32 -5.09 3.71
C ASN A 62 -18.05 -4.52 2.31
N ALA A 63 -16.82 -4.69 1.82
CA ALA A 63 -16.43 -4.39 0.45
C ALA A 63 -16.43 -5.71 -0.35
N ASP A 64 -17.62 -6.14 -0.76
CA ASP A 64 -17.81 -7.28 -1.66
C ASP A 64 -17.84 -6.83 -3.13
N SER A 65 -17.94 -7.79 -4.05
CA SER A 65 -17.94 -7.51 -5.49
C SER A 65 -19.11 -6.60 -5.91
N ALA A 66 -20.31 -6.79 -5.36
CA ALA A 66 -21.46 -5.95 -5.65
C ALA A 66 -21.24 -4.51 -5.16
N PHE A 67 -20.62 -4.34 -3.99
CA PHE A 67 -20.23 -3.05 -3.47
C PHE A 67 -19.18 -2.37 -4.35
N ILE A 68 -18.14 -3.09 -4.76
CA ILE A 68 -17.07 -2.55 -5.64
C ILE A 68 -17.67 -2.07 -6.97
N THR A 69 -18.49 -2.89 -7.63
CA THR A 69 -19.17 -2.51 -8.88
C THR A 69 -19.96 -1.22 -8.69
N LYS A 70 -20.83 -1.18 -7.66
CA LYS A 70 -21.64 0.01 -7.36
C LYS A 70 -20.79 1.26 -7.13
N VAL A 71 -19.70 1.14 -6.38
CA VAL A 71 -18.83 2.28 -6.06
C VAL A 71 -18.05 2.76 -7.27
N SER A 72 -17.60 1.85 -8.14
CA SER A 72 -16.85 2.18 -9.36
C SER A 72 -17.68 2.93 -10.41
N GLU A 73 -19.00 2.69 -10.44
CA GLU A 73 -19.96 3.30 -11.35
C GLU A 73 -20.53 4.63 -10.82
N ASP A 74 -20.33 4.93 -9.53
CA ASP A 74 -20.87 6.14 -8.90
C ASP A 74 -19.97 7.35 -9.16
N GLU A 75 -20.44 8.24 -10.05
CA GLU A 75 -19.74 9.45 -10.46
C GLU A 75 -19.62 10.52 -9.36
N LYS A 76 -20.29 10.34 -8.20
CA LYS A 76 -20.19 11.31 -7.10
C LYS A 76 -18.81 11.33 -6.45
N PHE A 77 -18.05 10.25 -6.58
CA PHE A 77 -16.75 10.10 -5.93
C PHE A 77 -15.68 10.91 -6.65
N GLN A 78 -15.01 11.78 -5.89
CA GLN A 78 -14.01 12.69 -6.43
C GLN A 78 -12.76 11.94 -6.89
N SER A 79 -12.26 12.28 -8.08
CA SER A 79 -10.96 11.79 -8.57
C SER A 79 -9.80 12.29 -7.71
N LEU A 80 -8.85 11.39 -7.46
CA LEU A 80 -7.61 11.68 -6.75
C LEU A 80 -6.48 11.93 -7.75
N SER A 81 -5.62 12.89 -7.44
CA SER A 81 -4.38 13.19 -8.16
C SER A 81 -3.23 12.27 -7.75
N SER A 82 -2.14 12.25 -8.53
CA SER A 82 -0.91 11.54 -8.16
C SER A 82 -0.40 11.89 -6.76
N ALA A 83 -0.38 13.18 -6.40
CA ALA A 83 0.12 13.62 -5.10
C ALA A 83 -0.73 13.07 -3.93
N GLU A 84 -2.05 13.03 -4.11
CA GLU A 84 -2.97 12.50 -3.11
C GLU A 84 -2.84 10.98 -2.97
N VAL A 85 -2.75 10.26 -4.08
CA VAL A 85 -2.51 8.80 -4.06
C VAL A 85 -1.15 8.47 -3.46
N GLU A 86 -0.10 9.25 -3.74
CA GLU A 86 1.22 9.08 -3.12
C GLU A 86 1.13 9.19 -1.59
N MET A 87 0.36 10.15 -1.07
CA MET A 87 0.13 10.28 0.38
C MET A 87 -0.64 9.08 0.96
N LEU A 88 -1.69 8.61 0.28
CA LEU A 88 -2.52 7.50 0.73
C LEU A 88 -1.81 6.14 0.65
N PHE A 89 -0.90 5.98 -0.30
CA PHE A 89 -0.23 4.71 -0.61
C PHE A 89 1.19 4.63 -0.03
N LYS A 90 1.70 5.72 0.59
CA LYS A 90 3.08 5.84 1.10
C LYS A 90 3.56 4.66 1.94
N SER A 91 2.70 4.15 2.82
CA SER A 91 2.99 3.03 3.71
C SER A 91 2.20 1.78 3.30
N TYR A 92 2.15 1.51 1.99
CA TYR A 92 1.50 0.31 1.46
C TYR A 92 2.18 -0.95 2.00
N LYS A 93 1.34 -1.85 2.52
CA LYS A 93 1.74 -3.15 3.06
C LYS A 93 1.29 -4.22 2.08
N GLU A 94 2.23 -4.69 1.25
CA GLU A 94 1.96 -5.81 0.37
C GLU A 94 1.60 -7.06 1.20
N MET A 95 0.50 -7.70 0.83
CA MET A 95 0.02 -8.90 1.51
C MET A 95 0.25 -10.12 0.62
N ASN A 96 0.56 -11.27 1.21
CA ASN A 96 0.76 -12.54 0.47
C ASN A 96 -0.47 -13.01 -0.34
N ILE A 97 -1.64 -12.42 -0.05
CA ILE A 97 -2.91 -12.73 -0.70
C ILE A 97 -3.25 -11.76 -1.84
N THR A 98 -2.54 -10.65 -1.98
CA THR A 98 -2.77 -9.65 -3.03
C THR A 98 -1.52 -9.47 -3.86
N MET A 99 -1.67 -9.23 -5.15
CA MET A 99 -0.53 -8.99 -6.05
C MET A 99 -0.93 -7.92 -7.07
N GLY A 100 0.07 -7.18 -7.56
CA GLY A 100 -0.11 -6.23 -8.68
C GLY A 100 -0.48 -4.81 -8.27
N ALA A 101 -0.79 -4.55 -6.99
CA ALA A 101 -1.18 -3.22 -6.53
C ALA A 101 -0.13 -2.14 -6.86
N GLU A 102 1.16 -2.42 -6.61
CA GLU A 102 2.24 -1.48 -6.94
C GLU A 102 2.37 -1.24 -8.45
N TYR A 103 2.17 -2.29 -9.27
CA TYR A 103 2.19 -2.17 -10.73
C TYR A 103 1.05 -1.27 -11.22
N ASP A 104 -0.16 -1.47 -10.71
CA ASP A 104 -1.33 -0.68 -11.13
C ASP A 104 -1.23 0.78 -10.65
N ILE A 105 -0.72 1.01 -9.43
CA ILE A 105 -0.44 2.35 -8.91
C ILE A 105 0.68 3.05 -9.69
N SER A 106 1.74 2.33 -10.07
CA SER A 106 2.78 2.90 -10.92
C SER A 106 2.23 3.32 -12.29
N ASN A 107 1.33 2.54 -12.87
CA ASN A 107 0.68 2.92 -14.13
C ASN A 107 -0.30 4.08 -13.96
N PHE A 108 -1.01 4.15 -12.83
CA PHE A 108 -1.81 5.32 -12.47
C PHE A 108 -0.95 6.59 -12.50
N PHE A 109 0.18 6.62 -11.79
CA PHE A 109 1.06 7.79 -11.78
C PHE A 109 1.59 8.17 -13.16
N LYS A 110 1.93 7.18 -13.98
CA LYS A 110 2.34 7.41 -15.37
C LYS A 110 1.21 8.07 -16.18
N ILE A 111 0.01 7.51 -16.13
CA ILE A 111 -1.16 7.99 -16.89
C ILE A 111 -1.60 9.37 -16.41
N ASP A 112 -1.65 9.62 -15.11
CA ASP A 112 -2.00 10.92 -14.53
C ASP A 112 -0.98 12.01 -14.92
N SER A 113 0.32 11.67 -14.94
CA SER A 113 1.38 12.56 -15.42
C SER A 113 1.24 12.90 -16.91
N LEU A 114 0.89 11.92 -17.75
CA LEU A 114 0.63 12.12 -19.17
C LEU A 114 -0.60 13.00 -19.42
N LYS A 115 -1.69 12.77 -18.68
CA LYS A 115 -2.91 13.59 -18.74
C LYS A 115 -2.62 15.03 -18.32
N THR A 116 -1.89 15.23 -17.23
CA THR A 116 -1.51 16.57 -16.73
C THR A 116 -0.57 17.32 -17.68
N SER A 117 0.29 16.60 -18.42
CA SER A 117 1.21 17.21 -19.39
C SER A 117 0.63 17.35 -20.81
N GLY A 118 -0.62 16.94 -21.05
CA GLY A 118 -1.27 16.99 -22.37
C GLY A 118 -0.69 16.01 -23.39
N LYS A 119 -0.07 14.92 -22.94
CA LYS A 119 0.57 13.88 -23.78
C LYS A 119 -0.20 12.55 -23.78
N TYR A 120 -1.41 12.56 -23.24
CA TYR A 120 -2.18 11.32 -23.09
C TYR A 120 -2.64 10.77 -24.45
N GLU A 121 -2.98 11.64 -25.39
CA GLU A 121 -3.39 11.25 -26.74
C GLU A 121 -2.23 10.58 -27.50
N GLU A 122 -1.02 11.16 -27.46
CA GLU A 122 0.20 10.55 -28.02
C GLU A 122 0.51 9.19 -27.38
N TYR A 123 0.27 9.07 -26.07
CA TYR A 123 0.40 7.81 -25.37
C TYR A 123 -0.60 6.78 -25.90
N VAL A 124 -1.89 7.12 -26.01
CA VAL A 124 -2.92 6.22 -26.50
C VAL A 124 -2.64 5.77 -27.94
N GLU A 125 -2.15 6.66 -28.80
CA GLU A 125 -1.75 6.34 -30.17
C GLU A 125 -0.52 5.41 -30.26
N SER A 126 0.26 5.31 -29.18
CA SER A 126 1.46 4.46 -29.10
C SER A 126 1.29 3.21 -28.23
N LEU A 127 0.08 2.94 -27.74
CA LEU A 127 -0.19 1.75 -26.93
C LEU A 127 -0.10 0.48 -27.78
N ASP A 128 0.68 -0.48 -27.30
CA ASP A 128 0.62 -1.87 -27.77
C ASP A 128 -0.48 -2.65 -27.01
N ILE A 129 -0.84 -3.82 -27.56
CA ILE A 129 -1.84 -4.72 -26.97
C ILE A 129 -1.43 -5.11 -25.53
N GLY A 130 -2.39 -5.09 -24.61
CA GLY A 130 -2.18 -5.45 -23.21
C GLY A 130 -1.54 -4.36 -22.35
N MET A 131 -1.15 -3.23 -22.94
CA MET A 131 -0.68 -2.08 -22.17
C MET A 131 -1.85 -1.36 -21.48
N MET A 132 -1.62 -0.80 -20.29
CA MET A 132 -2.66 -0.09 -19.54
C MET A 132 -3.08 1.19 -20.26
N LYS A 133 -4.34 1.29 -20.64
CA LYS A 133 -4.91 2.46 -21.30
C LYS A 133 -5.44 3.43 -20.26
N GLU A 134 -6.38 2.96 -19.44
CA GLU A 134 -7.05 3.76 -18.44
C GLU A 134 -6.62 3.34 -17.04
N SER A 135 -6.47 4.33 -16.18
CA SER A 135 -6.24 4.16 -14.75
C SER A 135 -6.73 5.41 -14.03
N VAL A 136 -7.69 5.25 -13.12
CA VAL A 136 -8.35 6.37 -12.41
C VAL A 136 -8.51 6.02 -10.94
N ALA A 137 -7.97 6.88 -10.07
CA ALA A 137 -8.13 6.77 -8.62
C ALA A 137 -9.25 7.70 -8.13
N ARG A 138 -10.07 7.25 -7.18
CA ARG A 138 -11.16 8.04 -6.58
C ARG A 138 -11.28 7.82 -5.07
N ALA A 139 -11.60 8.88 -4.35
CA ALA A 139 -11.91 8.84 -2.92
C ALA A 139 -13.31 8.24 -2.70
N ALA A 140 -13.42 7.21 -1.87
CA ALA A 140 -14.71 6.57 -1.59
C ALA A 140 -15.27 7.02 -0.23
N HIS A 141 -14.89 6.36 0.85
CA HIS A 141 -15.55 6.56 2.16
C HIS A 141 -14.56 6.74 3.31
N ARG A 142 -15.02 7.47 4.33
CA ARG A 142 -14.45 7.49 5.67
C ARG A 142 -15.17 6.49 6.56
N ILE A 143 -14.41 5.71 7.30
CA ILE A 143 -14.93 4.72 8.25
C ILE A 143 -14.28 4.99 9.60
N LYS A 144 -15.08 5.44 10.56
CA LYS A 144 -14.61 5.68 11.92
C LYS A 144 -14.49 4.36 12.69
N ILE A 145 -13.30 4.06 13.21
CA ILE A 145 -13.03 2.88 14.03
C ILE A 145 -13.21 3.24 15.51
N ASP A 146 -12.53 4.31 15.95
CA ASP A 146 -12.62 4.86 17.30
C ASP A 146 -12.44 6.39 17.26
N GLU A 147 -12.18 7.02 18.40
CA GLU A 147 -12.02 8.49 18.48
C GLU A 147 -10.78 9.03 17.74
N ASN A 148 -9.74 8.20 17.61
CA ASN A 148 -8.43 8.59 17.09
C ASN A 148 -8.10 7.88 15.78
N THR A 149 -8.85 6.83 15.42
CA THR A 149 -8.58 5.97 14.27
C THR A 149 -9.73 6.02 13.27
N GLU A 150 -9.40 6.33 12.02
CA GLU A 150 -10.29 6.24 10.87
C GLU A 150 -9.63 5.45 9.74
N LEU A 151 -10.44 4.85 8.87
CA LEU A 151 -9.98 4.30 7.59
C LEU A 151 -10.52 5.17 6.46
N LEU A 152 -9.64 5.51 5.54
CA LEU A 152 -9.96 6.17 4.29
C LEU A 152 -9.95 5.12 3.19
N THR A 153 -11.13 4.83 2.65
CA THR A 153 -11.28 3.91 1.53
C THR A 153 -11.27 4.68 0.22
N TRP A 154 -10.48 4.22 -0.72
CA TRP A 154 -10.36 4.78 -2.06
C TRP A 154 -10.18 3.62 -3.03
N TYR A 155 -10.40 3.84 -4.32
CA TYR A 155 -10.28 2.78 -5.30
C TYR A 155 -9.58 3.25 -6.55
N LEU A 156 -8.99 2.28 -7.25
CA LEU A 156 -8.37 2.42 -8.55
C LEU A 156 -9.13 1.55 -9.54
N THR A 157 -9.68 2.15 -10.59
CA THR A 157 -10.18 1.41 -11.76
C THR A 157 -9.12 1.44 -12.85
N TYR A 158 -8.94 0.33 -13.55
CA TYR A 158 -8.00 0.25 -14.66
C TYR A 158 -8.50 -0.65 -15.78
N SER A 159 -7.98 -0.44 -16.98
CA SER A 159 -8.18 -1.32 -18.13
C SER A 159 -7.05 -1.21 -19.15
N THR A 160 -6.79 -2.30 -19.86
CA THR A 160 -5.80 -2.37 -20.95
C THR A 160 -6.35 -1.87 -22.29
N TYR A 161 -5.44 -1.57 -23.21
CA TYR A 161 -5.73 -1.22 -24.60
C TYR A 161 -5.99 -2.47 -25.44
N GLU A 162 -7.13 -2.46 -26.15
CA GLU A 162 -7.58 -3.47 -27.13
C GLU A 162 -7.61 -4.93 -26.62
N ALA A 163 -8.22 -5.81 -27.41
CA ALA A 163 -8.60 -7.16 -27.01
C ALA A 163 -7.44 -8.16 -27.14
N CYS A 164 -7.22 -8.94 -26.09
CA CYS A 164 -6.34 -10.13 -26.00
C CYS A 164 -4.83 -9.90 -26.23
N PRO A 165 -4.01 -9.80 -25.15
CA PRO A 165 -4.40 -9.88 -23.75
C PRO A 165 -5.23 -8.67 -23.32
N TYR A 166 -6.36 -8.91 -22.65
CA TYR A 166 -7.11 -7.86 -21.97
C TYR A 166 -7.06 -8.07 -20.46
N ALA A 167 -7.02 -6.97 -19.70
CA ALA A 167 -7.25 -6.98 -18.28
C ALA A 167 -8.00 -5.71 -17.87
N SER A 168 -8.92 -5.86 -16.92
CA SER A 168 -9.58 -4.74 -16.27
C SER A 168 -9.95 -5.10 -14.86
N GLY A 169 -10.03 -4.09 -14.00
CA GLY A 169 -10.36 -4.32 -12.61
C GLY A 169 -10.60 -3.06 -11.82
N THR A 170 -11.09 -3.27 -10.61
CA THR A 170 -11.22 -2.26 -9.58
C THR A 170 -10.61 -2.78 -8.30
N MET A 171 -9.57 -2.10 -7.81
CA MET A 171 -8.98 -2.37 -6.51
C MET A 171 -9.40 -1.30 -5.52
N MET A 172 -9.96 -1.70 -4.39
CA MET A 172 -10.25 -0.84 -3.26
C MET A 172 -9.16 -0.96 -2.22
N PHE A 173 -8.64 0.18 -1.79
CA PHE A 173 -7.64 0.32 -0.76
C PHE A 173 -8.28 0.85 0.53
N ALA A 174 -7.65 0.56 1.65
CA ALA A 174 -7.91 1.20 2.93
C ALA A 174 -6.60 1.74 3.50
N THR A 175 -6.54 3.06 3.65
CA THR A 175 -5.44 3.74 4.32
C THR A 175 -5.87 4.11 5.73
N ILE A 176 -5.05 3.76 6.72
CA ILE A 176 -5.28 4.12 8.11
C ILE A 176 -4.95 5.59 8.33
N MET A 177 -5.79 6.26 9.11
CA MET A 177 -5.50 7.56 9.67
C MET A 177 -5.57 7.46 11.19
N TYR A 178 -4.43 7.67 11.86
CA TYR A 178 -4.31 7.61 13.32
C TYR A 178 -3.83 8.95 13.86
N TYR A 179 -4.61 9.56 14.76
CA TYR A 179 -4.40 10.95 15.22
C TYR A 179 -4.17 11.94 14.05
N GLY A 180 -4.95 11.78 12.97
CA GLY A 180 -4.86 12.65 11.78
C GLY A 180 -3.65 12.39 10.87
N GLN A 181 -2.80 11.41 11.19
CA GLN A 181 -1.63 11.05 10.36
C GLN A 181 -1.92 9.81 9.52
N PHE A 182 -1.49 9.84 8.25
CA PHE A 182 -1.59 8.67 7.36
C PHE A 182 -0.63 7.56 7.81
N GLY A 183 -1.19 6.38 8.04
CA GLY A 183 -0.50 5.16 8.44
C GLY A 183 -0.48 4.13 7.31
N GLU A 184 -0.53 2.85 7.69
CA GLU A 184 -0.47 1.73 6.74
C GLU A 184 -1.64 1.74 5.74
N CYS A 185 -1.36 1.28 4.53
CA CYS A 185 -2.35 1.09 3.47
C CYS A 185 -2.37 -0.37 3.03
N ILE A 186 -3.57 -0.93 2.84
CA ILE A 186 -3.77 -2.29 2.33
C ILE A 186 -4.79 -2.29 1.19
N VAL A 187 -4.72 -3.28 0.31
CA VAL A 187 -5.86 -3.62 -0.57
C VAL A 187 -6.96 -4.25 0.30
N LEU A 188 -8.09 -3.56 0.40
CA LEU A 188 -9.25 -4.04 1.15
C LEU A 188 -10.12 -4.98 0.31
N ALA A 189 -10.28 -4.67 -0.98
CA ALA A 189 -11.08 -5.48 -1.89
C ALA A 189 -10.57 -5.33 -3.33
N ASP A 190 -10.89 -6.30 -4.16
CA ASP A 190 -10.49 -6.30 -5.57
C ASP A 190 -11.50 -7.10 -6.39
N GLN A 191 -11.80 -6.61 -7.58
CA GLN A 191 -12.54 -7.34 -8.59
C GLN A 191 -11.86 -7.10 -9.92
N MET A 192 -11.26 -8.14 -10.49
CA MET A 192 -10.56 -8.04 -11.77
C MET A 192 -10.78 -9.28 -12.63
N GLY A 193 -10.67 -9.07 -13.93
CA GLY A 193 -10.69 -10.10 -14.95
C GLY A 193 -9.59 -9.86 -15.96
N ALA A 194 -8.98 -10.93 -16.43
CA ALA A 194 -8.02 -10.93 -17.51
C ALA A 194 -8.27 -12.09 -18.46
N GLY A 195 -7.92 -11.93 -19.72
CA GLY A 195 -8.05 -12.96 -20.74
C GLY A 195 -6.97 -12.83 -21.80
N ASP A 196 -6.39 -13.96 -22.17
CA ASP A 196 -5.46 -14.15 -23.28
C ASP A 196 -5.76 -15.54 -23.86
N PRO A 197 -6.66 -15.64 -24.86
CA PRO A 197 -7.14 -16.91 -25.36
C PRO A 197 -6.01 -17.90 -25.66
N PRO A 198 -6.14 -19.16 -25.24
CA PRO A 198 -7.36 -19.78 -24.71
C PRO A 198 -7.52 -19.62 -23.20
N SER A 199 -6.78 -18.77 -22.50
CA SER A 199 -6.78 -18.70 -21.03
C SER A 199 -7.52 -17.48 -20.49
N THR A 200 -8.29 -17.67 -19.42
CA THR A 200 -8.92 -16.58 -18.65
C THR A 200 -8.56 -16.67 -17.17
N MET A 201 -8.57 -15.52 -16.51
CA MET A 201 -8.39 -15.40 -15.07
C MET A 201 -9.43 -14.42 -14.51
N SER A 202 -10.06 -14.79 -13.42
CA SER A 202 -10.82 -13.85 -12.59
C SER A 202 -10.29 -13.88 -11.16
N ARG A 203 -10.33 -12.73 -10.50
CA ARG A 203 -9.90 -12.60 -9.11
C ARG A 203 -10.87 -11.70 -8.37
N SER A 204 -11.32 -12.17 -7.20
CA SER A 204 -12.18 -11.45 -6.28
C SER A 204 -11.59 -11.50 -4.88
N LEU A 205 -11.28 -10.33 -4.34
CA LEU A 205 -10.91 -10.15 -2.93
C LEU A 205 -12.05 -9.41 -2.25
N VAL A 206 -12.60 -10.02 -1.20
CA VAL A 206 -13.66 -9.42 -0.39
C VAL A 206 -13.11 -9.05 0.98
N GLY A 207 -13.27 -7.78 1.34
CA GLY A 207 -12.84 -7.23 2.63
C GLY A 207 -14.01 -6.95 3.56
N LYS A 208 -13.85 -7.30 4.83
CA LYS A 208 -14.80 -6.96 5.89
C LYS A 208 -14.09 -6.31 7.07
N ILE A 209 -14.58 -5.14 7.48
CA ILE A 209 -14.09 -4.41 8.66
C ILE A 209 -15.15 -4.52 9.75
N ASN A 210 -14.78 -5.12 10.87
CA ASN A 210 -15.67 -5.30 12.01
C ASN A 210 -15.58 -4.13 13.01
N GLN A 211 -16.56 -4.04 13.90
CA GLN A 211 -16.65 -2.99 14.93
C GLN A 211 -15.45 -2.96 15.91
N ASN A 212 -14.76 -4.09 16.07
CA ASN A 212 -13.59 -4.21 16.94
C ASN A 212 -12.26 -3.96 16.20
N GLY A 213 -12.28 -3.36 15.01
CA GLY A 213 -11.08 -3.11 14.21
C GLY A 213 -10.50 -4.35 13.53
N LYS A 214 -11.14 -5.52 13.63
CA LYS A 214 -10.72 -6.73 12.91
C LYS A 214 -11.07 -6.61 11.43
N ILE A 215 -10.08 -6.78 10.57
CA ILE A 215 -10.24 -6.78 9.11
C ILE A 215 -10.06 -8.21 8.60
N GLU A 216 -11.04 -8.71 7.86
CA GLU A 216 -11.04 -10.06 7.28
C GLU A 216 -11.05 -9.95 5.77
N LEU A 217 -10.06 -10.58 5.12
CA LEU A 217 -9.88 -10.58 3.68
C LEU A 217 -9.98 -12.01 3.16
N ASN A 218 -10.78 -12.22 2.11
CA ASN A 218 -10.95 -13.51 1.47
C ASN A 218 -10.77 -13.37 -0.03
N LEU A 219 -9.79 -14.08 -0.58
CA LEU A 219 -9.47 -14.12 -1.99
C LEU A 219 -10.02 -15.41 -2.61
N VAL A 220 -10.67 -15.27 -3.76
CA VAL A 220 -10.91 -16.34 -4.71
C VAL A 220 -10.29 -15.92 -6.05
N GLN A 221 -9.44 -16.78 -6.59
CA GLN A 221 -8.92 -16.63 -7.95
C GLN A 221 -9.28 -17.89 -8.74
N GLU A 222 -9.82 -17.70 -9.93
CA GLU A 222 -10.22 -18.76 -10.84
C GLU A 222 -9.44 -18.58 -12.14
N ASN A 223 -8.70 -19.61 -12.54
CA ASN A 223 -8.08 -19.69 -13.86
C ASN A 223 -8.84 -20.73 -14.68
N GLY A 224 -9.08 -20.46 -15.95
CA GLY A 224 -9.85 -21.34 -16.82
C GLY A 224 -9.52 -21.14 -18.29
N ASP A 225 -10.28 -21.83 -19.13
CA ASP A 225 -10.22 -21.65 -20.57
C ASP A 225 -11.28 -20.63 -21.04
N GLU A 226 -10.90 -19.71 -21.95
CA GLU A 226 -11.75 -18.63 -22.49
C GLU A 226 -12.76 -19.12 -23.55
N ASP A 227 -12.79 -20.43 -23.82
CA ASP A 227 -13.85 -21.04 -24.64
C ASP A 227 -15.22 -20.82 -23.98
N GLU A 228 -16.29 -20.73 -24.78
CA GLU A 228 -17.67 -20.38 -24.34
C GLU A 228 -18.21 -21.27 -23.18
N ASN A 229 -17.58 -22.42 -22.93
CA ASN A 229 -17.81 -23.30 -21.78
C ASN A 229 -16.52 -23.95 -21.27
N GLY A 230 -15.39 -23.24 -21.38
CA GLY A 230 -14.10 -23.71 -20.89
C GLY A 230 -14.17 -24.06 -19.39
N PRO A 231 -13.63 -25.21 -18.96
CA PRO A 231 -13.64 -25.55 -17.55
C PRO A 231 -12.77 -24.56 -16.76
N ILE A 232 -13.20 -24.23 -15.54
CA ILE A 232 -12.26 -23.69 -14.54
C ILE A 232 -11.24 -24.78 -14.26
N THR A 233 -9.99 -24.51 -14.58
CA THR A 233 -8.88 -25.47 -14.45
C THR A 233 -8.24 -25.38 -13.08
N GLU A 234 -8.28 -24.20 -12.44
CA GLU A 234 -7.69 -23.96 -11.13
C GLU A 234 -8.54 -22.97 -10.32
N ILE A 235 -8.74 -23.28 -9.03
CA ILE A 235 -9.30 -22.36 -8.06
C ILE A 235 -8.31 -22.23 -6.92
N THR A 236 -7.80 -21.02 -6.70
CA THR A 236 -6.99 -20.68 -5.53
C THR A 236 -7.83 -19.92 -4.52
N LYS A 237 -7.80 -20.34 -3.25
CA LYS A 237 -8.44 -19.60 -2.15
C LYS A 237 -7.42 -19.20 -1.11
N LYS A 238 -7.45 -17.93 -0.72
CA LYS A 238 -6.59 -17.43 0.37
C LYS A 238 -7.43 -16.60 1.34
N SER A 239 -7.02 -16.54 2.59
CA SER A 239 -7.59 -15.59 3.53
C SER A 239 -6.52 -14.99 4.42
N CYS A 240 -6.72 -13.73 4.78
CA CYS A 240 -5.88 -12.99 5.72
C CYS A 240 -6.77 -12.27 6.72
N VAL A 241 -6.33 -12.23 7.98
CA VAL A 241 -7.01 -11.50 9.04
C VAL A 241 -6.02 -10.55 9.68
N PHE A 242 -6.40 -9.27 9.75
CA PHE A 242 -5.68 -8.26 10.49
C PHE A 242 -6.45 -7.85 11.73
N GLN A 243 -5.70 -7.40 12.73
CA GLN A 243 -6.22 -6.62 13.83
C GLN A 243 -5.62 -5.22 13.75
N LEU A 244 -6.47 -4.20 13.69
CA LEU A 244 -6.05 -2.81 13.80
C LEU A 244 -5.87 -2.46 15.28
N ASN A 245 -4.65 -2.08 15.65
CA ASN A 245 -4.29 -1.63 17.00
C ASN A 245 -3.48 -0.33 16.88
N GLU A 246 -4.00 0.77 17.45
CA GLU A 246 -3.25 2.04 17.55
C GLU A 246 -2.60 2.51 16.24
N GLY A 247 -3.32 2.39 15.13
CA GLY A 247 -2.84 2.82 13.81
C GLY A 247 -1.97 1.79 13.05
N VAL A 248 -1.78 0.59 13.60
CA VAL A 248 -0.97 -0.48 13.00
C VAL A 248 -1.83 -1.71 12.70
N LEU A 249 -1.60 -2.38 11.56
CA LEU A 249 -2.24 -3.65 11.22
C LEU A 249 -1.34 -4.82 11.59
N ASP A 250 -1.74 -5.56 12.62
CA ASP A 250 -1.11 -6.82 12.97
C ASP A 250 -1.74 -7.96 12.21
N VAL A 251 -0.92 -8.79 11.54
CA VAL A 251 -1.39 -10.03 10.90
C VAL A 251 -1.72 -11.03 12.00
N VAL A 252 -3.00 -11.41 12.10
CA VAL A 252 -3.49 -12.39 13.07
C VAL A 252 -3.42 -13.81 12.49
N SER A 253 -3.77 -13.96 11.21
CA SER A 253 -3.71 -15.26 10.54
C SER A 253 -3.69 -15.13 9.03
N GLU A 254 -2.95 -16.02 8.37
CA GLU A 254 -2.98 -16.22 6.92
C GLU A 254 -3.23 -17.69 6.60
N LYS A 255 -4.07 -17.96 5.60
CA LYS A 255 -4.37 -19.32 5.14
C LYS A 255 -4.35 -19.37 3.61
N LYS A 256 -3.81 -20.46 3.08
CA LYS A 256 -3.88 -20.84 1.67
C LYS A 256 -4.56 -22.20 1.59
N GLN A 257 -5.58 -22.32 0.74
CA GLN A 257 -6.31 -23.55 0.45
C GLN A 257 -6.12 -23.90 -1.02
#